data_AF-A0A6G2PQT0-F1
#
_entry.id   AF-A0A6G2PQT0-F1
#
_cell.length_a   1.000
_cell.length_b   1.000
_cell.length_c   1.000
_cell.angle_alpha   90.00
_cell.angle_beta   90.00
_cell.angle_gamma   90.00
#
_symmetry.space_group_name_H-M   'P 1'
#
loop_
_entity.id
_entity.type
_entity.pdbx_description
1 polymer ?
#
loop_
_entity_poly.entity_id
_entity_poly.type
_entity_poly.pdbx_seq_one_letter_code
_entity_poly.pdbx_strand_id
1 'polypeptide(L)' 'GGAMVAVQATEDEVLPHLTDGVGIAAINGPQSVVVSGVEDAVASIGEAFRERGRKTSRLKVSHAFHSP' A
#
# COMPACT_ATOMS: atom_id res chain seq x y z
N GLY A 1 -11.70 6.08 7.49
CA GLY A 1 -11.71 4.62 7.34
C GLY A 1 -10.33 4.15 6.94
N GLY A 2 -10.08 2.85 6.92
CA GLY A 2 -8.82 2.33 6.39
C GLY A 2 -9.01 1.61 5.06
N ALA A 3 -7.91 1.45 4.33
CA ALA A 3 -7.87 0.89 2.99
C ALA A 3 -6.67 -0.06 2.83
N MET A 4 -6.68 -0.82 1.74
CA MET A 4 -5.55 -1.63 1.31
C MET A 4 -5.33 -1.46 -0.20
N VAL A 5 -4.08 -1.42 -0.64
CA VAL A 5 -3.72 -1.38 -2.06
C VAL A 5 -2.57 -2.33 -2.32
N ALA A 6 -2.70 -3.15 -3.36
CA ALA A 6 -1.59 -3.93 -3.90
C ALA A 6 -0.78 -3.04 -4.85
N VAL A 7 0.55 -3.06 -4.71
CA VAL A 7 1.50 -2.25 -5.47
C VAL A 7 2.55 -3.16 -6.12
N GLN A 8 2.79 -2.96 -7.41
CA GLN A 8 3.89 -3.60 -8.12
C GLN A 8 5.22 -2.93 -7.78
N ALA A 9 5.84 -3.35 -6.67
CA ALA A 9 7.09 -2.83 -6.15
C ALA A 9 7.78 -3.85 -5.23
N THR A 10 9.08 -3.66 -4.98
CA THR A 10 9.78 -4.29 -3.84
C THR A 10 9.30 -3.69 -2.51
N GLU A 11 9.61 -4.37 -1.40
CA GLU A 11 9.52 -3.77 -0.06
C GLU A 11 10.39 -2.51 0.05
N ASP A 12 11.66 -2.58 -0.37
CA ASP A 12 12.61 -1.47 -0.29
C ASP A 12 12.15 -0.21 -1.04
N GLU A 13 11.46 -0.38 -2.17
CA GLU A 13 10.86 0.75 -2.88
C GLU A 13 9.71 1.39 -2.11
N VAL A 14 8.96 0.60 -1.31
CA VAL A 14 7.78 1.06 -0.58
C VAL A 14 8.11 1.62 0.79
N LEU A 15 9.13 1.09 1.48
CA LEU A 15 9.55 1.54 2.82
C LEU A 15 9.69 3.07 2.95
N PRO A 16 10.32 3.80 1.99
CA PRO A 16 10.46 5.26 2.07
C PRO A 16 9.15 6.05 1.96
N HIS A 17 8.07 5.40 1.51
CA HIS A 17 6.75 6.00 1.34
C HIS A 17 5.82 5.78 2.54
N LEU A 18 6.23 4.97 3.51
CA LEU A 18 5.44 4.70 4.71
C LEU A 18 5.47 5.91 5.66
N THR A 19 4.31 6.27 6.17
CA THR A 19 4.10 7.31 7.18
C THR A 19 3.40 6.72 8.39
N ASP A 20 3.20 7.52 9.44
CA ASP A 20 2.33 7.12 10.55
C ASP A 20 0.95 6.70 10.04
N GLY A 21 0.44 5.58 10.55
CA GLY A 21 -0.88 5.05 10.20
C GLY A 21 -0.97 4.24 8.89
N VAL A 22 0.14 4.03 8.17
CA VAL A 22 0.23 3.11 7.02
C VAL A 22 1.41 2.16 7.16
N GLY A 23 1.22 0.91 6.79
CA GLY A 23 2.27 -0.11 6.86
C GLY A 23 2.15 -1.12 5.72
N ILE A 24 3.17 -1.98 5.59
CA ILE A 24 3.11 -3.14 4.70
C ILE A 24 2.30 -4.23 5.39
N ALA A 25 1.19 -4.62 4.78
CA ALA A 25 0.33 -5.70 5.24
C ALA A 25 0.83 -7.07 4.79
N ALA A 26 1.43 -7.13 3.60
CA ALA A 26 1.94 -8.36 3.02
C ALA A 26 3.01 -8.10 1.96
N ILE A 27 3.98 -9.01 1.87
CA ILE A 27 4.90 -9.14 0.75
C ILE A 27 4.48 -10.39 -0.01
N ASN A 28 3.71 -10.22 -1.09
CA ASN A 28 3.19 -11.33 -1.90
C ASN A 28 4.22 -11.88 -2.89
N GLY A 29 5.32 -11.17 -3.11
CA GLY A 29 6.44 -11.58 -3.96
C GLY A 29 7.48 -10.47 -4.11
N PRO A 30 8.58 -10.72 -4.85
CA PRO A 30 9.71 -9.78 -4.96
C PRO A 30 9.36 -8.45 -5.65
N GLN A 31 8.21 -8.35 -6.32
CA GLN A 31 7.71 -7.14 -6.99
C GLN A 31 6.22 -6.92 -6.68
N SER A 32 5.72 -7.46 -5.55
CA SER A 32 4.30 -7.41 -5.20
C SER A 32 4.15 -7.27 -3.70
N VAL A 33 3.75 -6.08 -3.26
CA VAL A 33 3.49 -5.77 -1.86
C VAL A 33 2.10 -5.21 -1.69
N VAL A 34 1.53 -5.37 -0.50
CA VAL A 34 0.25 -4.78 -0.12
C VAL A 34 0.49 -3.82 1.03
N VAL A 35 0.05 -2.58 0.88
CA VAL A 35 0.04 -1.61 1.98
C VAL A 35 -1.37 -1.43 2.52
N SER A 36 -1.47 -1.24 3.83
CA SER A 36 -2.74 -1.03 4.56
C SER A 36 -2.61 0.10 5.55
N GLY A 37 -3.70 0.80 5.81
CA GLY A 37 -3.71 1.89 6.78
C GLY A 37 -4.80 2.92 6.52
N VAL A 38 -4.56 4.13 6.98
CA VAL A 38 -5.44 5.29 6.73
C VAL A 38 -5.65 5.47 5.22
N GLU A 39 -6.91 5.64 4.82
CA GLU A 39 -7.32 5.65 3.41
C GLU A 39 -6.52 6.62 2.54
N ASP A 40 -6.36 7.87 2.99
CA ASP A 40 -5.66 8.91 2.22
C ASP A 40 -4.15 8.61 2.09
N ALA A 41 -3.54 8.04 3.13
CA ALA A 41 -2.13 7.64 3.10
C ALA A 41 -1.90 6.47 2.14
N VAL A 42 -2.75 5.44 2.22
CA VAL A 42 -2.73 4.28 1.31
C VAL A 42 -2.95 4.71 -0.15
N ALA A 43 -3.91 5.61 -0.38
CA ALA A 43 -4.18 6.16 -1.71
C ALA A 43 -2.99 6.92 -2.27
N SER A 44 -2.33 7.74 -1.44
CA SER A 44 -1.14 8.52 -1.84
C SER A 44 0.02 7.62 -2.28
N ILE A 45 0.26 6.51 -1.58
CA ILE A 45 1.27 5.52 -1.99
C ILE A 45 0.87 4.89 -3.33
N GLY A 46 -0.40 4.49 -3.48
CA GLY A 46 -0.91 3.94 -4.73
C GLY A 46 -0.72 4.86 -5.94
N GLU A 47 -1.01 6.15 -5.80
CA GLU A 47 -0.82 7.15 -6.85
C GLU A 47 0.66 7.39 -7.16
N ALA A 48 1.52 7.52 -6.14
CA ALA A 48 2.95 7.73 -6.34
C ALA A 48 3.61 6.62 -7.18
N PHE A 49 3.18 5.36 -7.00
CA PHE A 49 3.66 4.24 -7.81
C PHE A 49 2.99 4.20 -9.19
N ARG A 50 1.72 4.57 -9.29
CA ARG A 50 1.01 4.68 -10.57
C ARG A 50 1.64 5.72 -11.50
N GLU A 51 2.04 6.87 -10.97
CA GLU A 51 2.76 7.93 -11.70
C GLU A 51 4.11 7.45 -12.26
N ARG A 52 4.73 6.47 -11.59
CA ARG A 52 5.96 5.79 -12.04
C ARG A 52 5.69 4.66 -13.05
N GLY A 53 4.46 4.50 -13.52
CA GLY A 53 4.05 3.46 -14.46
C GLY A 53 3.87 2.07 -13.82
N ARG A 54 3.83 1.98 -12.49
CA ARG A 54 3.66 0.71 -11.77
C ARG A 54 2.18 0.35 -11.65
N LYS A 55 1.86 -0.95 -11.67
CA LYS A 55 0.48 -1.43 -11.45
C LYS A 55 0.08 -1.26 -9.99
N THR A 56 -1.08 -0.67 -9.75
CA THR A 56 -1.70 -0.58 -8.42
C THR A 56 -3.15 -1.02 -8.46
N SER A 57 -3.63 -1.66 -7.38
CA SER A 57 -5.00 -2.17 -7.29
C SER A 57 -5.56 -2.02 -5.87
N ARG A 58 -6.62 -1.21 -5.73
CA ARG A 58 -7.32 -1.06 -4.44
C ARG A 58 -8.03 -2.37 -4.11
N LEU A 59 -7.75 -2.91 -2.93
CA LEU A 59 -8.34 -4.17 -2.47
C LEU A 59 -9.67 -3.89 -1.78
N LYS A 60 -10.69 -4.70 -2.08
CA LYS A 60 -11.95 -4.68 -1.35
C LYS A 60 -11.72 -5.33 0.00
N VAL A 61 -11.81 -4.55 1.08
CA VAL A 61 -11.70 -5.04 2.45
C VAL A 61 -12.98 -4.70 3.21
N SER A 62 -13.51 -5.69 3.93
CA SER A 62 -14.76 -5.53 4.69
C SER A 62 -14.55 -4.85 6.04
N HIS A 63 -13.31 -4.90 6.55
CA HIS A 63 -12.84 -4.18 7.73
C HIS A 63 -11.41 -3.70 7.43
N ALA A 64 -11.11 -2.44 7.71
CA ALA A 64 -9.73 -1.97 7.67
C ALA A 64 -8.95 -2.68 8.78
N PHE A 65 -8.03 -3.58 8.41
CA PHE A 65 -7.13 -4.21 9.37
C PHE A 65 -6.00 -3.25 9.79
N HIS A 66 -5.53 -3.48 11.01
CA HIS A 66 -4.81 -2.61 11.95
C HIS A 66 -3.77 -1.64 11.37
N SER A 67 -3.91 -0.37 11.75
CA SER A 67 -2.76 0.48 12.08
C SER A 67 -2.23 0.06 13.46
N PRO A 68 -0.91 0.05 13.72
CA PRO A 68 -0.38 -0.07 15.08
C PRO A 68 -0.87 1.08 15.98
#